data_AF-A0A511HK13-F1
#
_entry.id   AF-A0A511HK13-F1
#
_cell.length_a   1.000
_cell.length_b   1.000
_cell.length_c   1.000
_cell.angle_alpha   90.00
_cell.angle_beta   90.00
_cell.angle_gamma   90.00
#
_symmetry.space_group_name_H-M   'P 1'
#
loop_
_entity.id
_entity.type
_entity.pdbx_description
1 polymer ?
#
loop_
_entity_poly.entity_id
_entity_poly.type
_entity_poly.pdbx_seq_one_letter_code
_entity_poly.pdbx_strand_id
1 'polypeptide(L)'
;MRGRALIQGARLASFVMDLVLLFVGLIKVVFGGLVAALGIWLALRGLSRILGANPVEELRQGNVAACLVHAASLVSLGVLVQHAVQATSDALDLTVQNPPLHLLVVGRLVAVAVLHVGLSLGVGVTVLGTGVLLFDRMTPGIDELAEVRKGNVAAALILSAILLVLALLTAPGLQAALNGLIPFPQLPEGTLRAPA
;
A
#
# COMPACT_ATOMS: atom_id res chain seq x y z
N MET A 1 28.61 -23.93 37.79
CA MET A 1 27.92 -24.65 36.69
C MET A 1 26.56 -24.04 36.30
N ARG A 2 25.73 -23.53 37.23
CA ARG A 2 24.43 -22.88 36.91
C ARG A 2 24.50 -21.67 35.94
N GLY A 3 25.54 -20.84 36.02
CA GLY A 3 25.67 -19.65 35.15
C GLY A 3 25.88 -19.95 33.65
N ARG A 4 26.59 -21.05 33.31
CA ARG A 4 26.81 -21.43 31.90
C ARG A 4 25.53 -21.95 31.23
N ALA A 5 24.71 -22.71 31.95
CA ALA A 5 23.43 -23.20 31.45
C ALA A 5 22.43 -22.06 31.18
N LEU A 6 22.40 -21.02 32.04
CA LEU A 6 21.55 -19.84 31.83
C LEU A 6 21.97 -19.01 30.61
N ILE A 7 23.28 -18.81 30.42
CA ILE A 7 23.82 -18.09 29.25
C ILE A 7 23.54 -18.87 27.95
N GLN A 8 23.64 -20.20 28.00
CA GLN A 8 23.38 -21.06 26.84
C GLN A 8 21.89 -21.09 26.48
N GLY A 9 20.99 -21.13 27.47
CA GLY A 9 19.54 -21.04 27.25
C GLY A 9 19.11 -19.69 26.66
N ALA A 10 19.67 -18.59 27.14
CA ALA A 10 19.38 -17.25 26.60
C ALA A 10 19.84 -17.10 25.14
N ARG A 11 21.03 -17.64 24.79
CA ARG A 11 21.53 -17.64 23.41
C ARG A 11 20.69 -18.50 22.47
N LEU A 12 20.16 -19.62 22.95
CA LEU A 12 19.28 -20.47 22.16
C LEU A 12 17.95 -19.76 21.88
N ALA A 13 17.36 -19.11 22.89
CA ALA A 13 16.12 -18.36 22.75
C ALA A 13 16.26 -17.18 21.78
N SER A 14 17.38 -16.43 21.86
CA SER A 14 17.64 -15.33 20.91
C SER A 14 17.81 -15.85 19.49
N PHE A 15 18.56 -16.94 19.30
CA PHE A 15 18.75 -17.54 17.98
C PHE A 15 17.43 -18.04 17.35
N VAL A 16 16.55 -18.65 18.16
CA VAL A 16 15.22 -19.08 17.70
C VAL A 16 14.38 -17.86 17.30
N MET A 17 14.41 -16.77 18.08
CA MET A 17 13.73 -15.52 17.74
C MET A 17 14.25 -14.92 16.44
N ASP A 18 15.57 -14.88 16.25
CA ASP A 18 16.18 -14.36 15.02
C ASP A 18 15.71 -15.15 13.79
N LEU A 19 15.63 -16.49 13.91
CA LEU A 19 15.13 -17.35 12.84
C LEU A 19 13.63 -17.09 12.56
N VAL A 20 12.81 -16.89 13.58
CA VAL A 20 11.39 -16.53 13.42
C VAL A 20 11.25 -15.20 12.69
N LEU A 21 12.02 -14.19 13.06
CA LEU A 21 12.01 -12.87 12.40
C LEU A 21 12.45 -12.96 10.94
N LEU A 22 13.42 -13.83 10.62
CA LEU A 22 13.81 -14.11 9.24
C LEU A 22 12.63 -14.67 8.43
N PHE A 23 11.92 -15.67 8.96
CA PHE A 23 10.74 -16.25 8.30
C PHE A 23 9.60 -15.22 8.14
N VAL A 24 9.36 -14.40 9.16
CA VAL A 24 8.39 -13.29 9.09
C VAL A 24 8.78 -12.30 7.99
N GLY A 25 10.06 -11.96 7.88
CA GLY A 25 10.60 -11.13 6.81
C GLY A 25 10.31 -11.70 5.42
N LEU A 26 10.55 -13.01 5.21
CA LEU A 26 10.22 -13.68 3.95
C LEU A 26 8.72 -13.61 3.63
N ILE A 27 7.86 -13.83 4.63
CA ILE A 27 6.39 -13.73 4.46
C ILE A 27 6.00 -12.31 4.01
N LYS A 28 6.58 -11.27 4.62
CA LYS A 28 6.32 -9.88 4.24
C LYS A 28 6.78 -9.56 2.81
N VAL A 29 7.92 -10.11 2.37
CA VAL A 29 8.39 -9.95 0.99
C VAL A 29 7.40 -10.56 0.00
N VAL A 30 6.95 -11.80 0.26
CA VAL A 30 5.96 -12.47 -0.60
C VAL A 30 4.64 -11.69 -0.61
N PHE A 31 4.17 -11.26 0.55
CA PHE A 31 2.94 -10.47 0.68
C PHE A 31 3.04 -9.15 -0.09
N GLY A 32 4.12 -8.39 0.11
CA GLY A 32 4.36 -7.14 -0.62
C GLY A 32 4.42 -7.34 -2.13
N GLY A 33 5.05 -8.43 -2.59
CA GLY A 33 5.10 -8.80 -4.02
C GLY A 33 3.71 -9.10 -4.60
N LEU A 34 2.87 -9.86 -3.88
CA LEU A 34 1.50 -10.17 -4.31
C LEU A 34 0.64 -8.91 -4.38
N VAL A 35 0.73 -8.05 -3.36
CA VAL A 35 0.00 -6.79 -3.29
C VAL A 35 0.47 -5.84 -4.41
N ALA A 36 1.77 -5.77 -4.70
CA ALA A 36 2.31 -4.99 -5.79
C ALA A 36 1.80 -5.49 -7.15
N ALA A 37 1.82 -6.80 -7.41
CA ALA A 37 1.31 -7.38 -8.65
C ALA A 37 -0.18 -7.06 -8.85
N LEU A 38 -0.98 -7.20 -7.80
CA LEU A 38 -2.41 -6.85 -7.83
C LEU A 38 -2.62 -5.35 -8.06
N GLY A 39 -1.86 -4.50 -7.38
CA GLY A 39 -1.89 -3.05 -7.56
C GLY A 39 -1.56 -2.64 -8.99
N ILE A 40 -0.46 -3.15 -9.55
CA ILE A 40 -0.05 -2.88 -10.94
C ILE A 40 -1.16 -3.26 -11.91
N TRP A 41 -1.72 -4.46 -11.75
CA TRP A 41 -2.84 -4.93 -12.59
C TRP A 41 -4.05 -3.99 -12.49
N LEU A 42 -4.42 -3.56 -11.27
CA LEU A 42 -5.53 -2.63 -11.04
C LEU A 42 -5.27 -1.24 -11.59
N ALA A 43 -4.07 -0.67 -11.42
CA ALA A 43 -3.73 0.65 -11.97
C ALA A 43 -3.85 0.66 -13.49
N LEU A 44 -3.24 -0.33 -14.17
CA LEU A 44 -3.33 -0.43 -15.63
C LEU A 44 -4.78 -0.60 -16.09
N ARG A 45 -5.53 -1.49 -15.44
CA ARG A 45 -6.91 -1.79 -15.85
C ARG A 45 -7.88 -0.66 -15.50
N GLY A 46 -7.78 -0.10 -14.29
CA GLY A 46 -8.59 1.02 -13.83
C GLY A 46 -8.37 2.24 -14.69
N LEU A 47 -7.11 2.63 -14.88
CA LEU A 47 -6.79 3.79 -15.71
C LEU A 47 -7.13 3.56 -17.19
N SER A 48 -6.96 2.35 -17.74
CA SER A 48 -7.38 2.07 -19.12
C SER A 48 -8.87 2.32 -19.36
N ARG A 49 -9.72 2.05 -18.35
CA ARG A 49 -11.16 2.33 -18.44
C ARG A 49 -11.46 3.82 -18.38
N ILE A 50 -10.74 4.56 -17.53
CA ILE A 50 -10.93 6.01 -17.37
C ILE A 50 -10.40 6.75 -18.60
N LEU A 51 -9.16 6.44 -19.01
CA LEU A 51 -8.54 7.02 -20.20
C LEU A 51 -9.20 6.55 -21.48
N GLY A 52 -10.00 5.48 -21.52
CA GLY A 52 -10.55 4.92 -22.76
C GLY A 52 -9.46 4.45 -23.75
N ALA A 53 -8.28 4.12 -23.22
CA ALA A 53 -7.07 3.79 -23.97
C ALA A 53 -6.53 2.43 -23.52
N ASN A 54 -6.04 1.61 -24.47
CA ASN A 54 -5.44 0.33 -24.14
C ASN A 54 -3.92 0.49 -23.93
N PRO A 55 -3.38 0.23 -22.73
CA PRO A 55 -1.95 0.44 -22.44
C PRO A 55 -1.00 -0.26 -23.42
N VAL A 56 -1.37 -1.47 -23.89
CA VAL A 56 -0.55 -2.24 -24.82
C VAL A 56 -0.52 -1.59 -26.20
N GLU A 57 -1.65 -1.03 -26.62
CA GLU A 57 -1.74 -0.36 -27.92
C GLU A 57 -1.01 0.99 -27.89
N GLU A 58 -1.17 1.76 -26.82
CA GLU A 58 -0.44 3.02 -26.62
C GLU A 58 1.08 2.80 -26.63
N LEU A 59 1.56 1.70 -26.02
CA LEU A 59 2.97 1.32 -26.08
C LEU A 59 3.43 0.97 -27.50
N ARG A 60 2.62 0.23 -28.27
CA ARG A 60 2.93 -0.13 -29.67
C ARG A 60 2.98 1.07 -30.59
N GLN A 61 2.08 2.03 -30.38
CA GLN A 61 2.00 3.26 -31.15
C GLN A 61 3.06 4.29 -30.73
N GLY A 62 3.79 4.04 -29.64
CA GLY A 62 4.78 4.97 -29.11
C GLY A 62 4.15 6.24 -28.52
N ASN A 63 2.90 6.16 -28.04
CA ASN A 63 2.25 7.29 -27.40
C ASN A 63 2.87 7.53 -26.01
N VAL A 64 3.90 8.37 -25.99
CA VAL A 64 4.63 8.77 -24.77
C VAL A 64 3.70 9.43 -23.76
N ALA A 65 2.72 10.22 -24.22
CA ALA A 65 1.80 10.94 -23.34
C ALA A 65 0.92 9.96 -22.53
N ALA A 66 0.26 9.01 -23.19
CA ALA A 66 -0.53 7.99 -22.51
C ALA A 66 0.33 7.11 -21.59
N CYS A 67 1.54 6.73 -22.04
CA CYS A 67 2.47 5.94 -21.23
C CYS A 67 2.92 6.69 -19.97
N LEU A 68 3.12 8.01 -20.05
CA LEU A 68 3.48 8.85 -18.92
C LEU A 68 2.38 8.86 -17.85
N VAL A 69 1.11 9.00 -18.27
CA VAL A 69 -0.04 8.96 -17.34
C VAL A 69 -0.18 7.56 -16.72
N HIS A 70 0.02 6.49 -17.49
CA HIS A 70 0.06 5.13 -16.95
C HIS A 70 1.18 4.93 -15.93
N ALA A 71 2.40 5.40 -16.21
CA ALA A 71 3.52 5.33 -15.28
C ALA A 71 3.22 6.11 -13.98
N ALA A 72 2.71 7.33 -14.09
CA ALA A 72 2.33 8.14 -12.93
C ALA A 72 1.24 7.48 -12.10
N SER A 73 0.25 6.84 -12.73
CA SER A 73 -0.80 6.10 -12.01
C SER A 73 -0.25 4.90 -11.24
N LEU A 74 0.73 4.19 -11.80
CA LEU A 74 1.38 3.05 -11.15
C LEU A 74 2.14 3.51 -9.90
N VAL A 75 2.92 4.60 -10.03
CA VAL A 75 3.65 5.19 -8.92
C VAL A 75 2.68 5.69 -7.84
N SER A 76 1.63 6.41 -8.25
CA SER A 76 0.60 6.94 -7.36
C SER A 76 -0.10 5.84 -6.56
N LEU A 77 -0.49 4.75 -7.23
CA LEU A 77 -1.10 3.61 -6.55
C LEU A 77 -0.09 2.90 -5.63
N GLY A 78 1.16 2.76 -6.06
CA GLY A 78 2.24 2.21 -5.24
C GLY A 78 2.42 2.97 -3.93
N VAL A 79 2.46 4.32 -4.00
CA VAL A 79 2.53 5.20 -2.82
C VAL A 79 1.36 4.97 -1.85
N LEU A 80 0.14 4.75 -2.35
CA LEU A 80 -1.03 4.54 -1.49
C LEU A 80 -1.08 3.12 -0.90
N VAL A 81 -0.65 2.13 -1.68
CA VAL A 81 -0.71 0.71 -1.30
C VAL A 81 0.45 0.32 -0.37
N GLN A 82 1.60 1.00 -0.44
CA GLN A 82 2.73 0.73 0.45
C GLN A 82 2.34 0.82 1.94
N HIS A 83 1.41 1.71 2.28
CA HIS A 83 0.95 1.89 3.67
C HIS A 83 0.07 0.74 4.16
N ALA A 84 -0.69 0.08 3.27
CA ALA A 84 -1.37 -1.18 3.62
C ALA A 84 -0.38 -2.31 3.87
N VAL A 85 0.70 -2.39 3.09
CA VAL A 85 1.76 -3.38 3.29
C VAL A 85 2.47 -3.16 4.62
N GLN A 86 2.79 -1.90 4.96
CA GLN A 86 3.41 -1.52 6.23
C GLN A 86 2.50 -1.84 7.42
N ALA A 87 1.26 -1.34 7.43
CA ALA A 87 0.33 -1.55 8.53
C ALA A 87 -0.01 -3.05 8.76
N THR A 88 -0.11 -3.83 7.68
CA THR A 88 -0.26 -5.29 7.80
C THR A 88 0.99 -5.96 8.36
N SER A 89 2.18 -5.48 7.97
CA SER A 89 3.47 -5.98 8.49
C SER A 89 3.62 -5.69 9.97
N ASP A 90 3.19 -4.51 10.42
CA ASP A 90 3.18 -4.12 11.84
C ASP A 90 2.21 -5.01 12.64
N ALA A 91 1.02 -5.27 12.11
CA ALA A 91 0.07 -6.19 12.73
C ALA A 91 0.61 -7.63 12.84
N LEU A 92 1.35 -8.09 11.83
CA LEU A 92 2.03 -9.40 11.86
C LEU A 92 3.14 -9.43 12.93
N ASP A 93 3.95 -8.37 13.03
CA ASP A 93 5.00 -8.29 14.04
C ASP A 93 4.43 -8.33 15.46
N LEU A 94 3.39 -7.54 15.73
CA LEU A 94 2.69 -7.56 17.01
C LEU A 94 2.13 -8.95 17.35
N THR A 95 1.60 -9.64 16.35
CA THR A 95 1.04 -10.99 16.53
C THR A 95 2.12 -12.02 16.87
N VAL A 96 3.25 -11.98 16.17
CA VAL A 96 4.36 -12.93 16.39
C VAL A 96 5.08 -12.68 17.72
N GLN A 97 5.16 -11.42 18.15
CA GLN A 97 5.78 -11.06 19.44
C GLN A 97 4.93 -11.44 20.67
N ASN A 98 3.64 -11.73 20.48
CA ASN A 98 2.70 -12.07 21.57
C ASN A 98 2.13 -13.49 21.42
N PRO A 99 2.94 -14.55 21.59
CA PRO A 99 2.46 -15.93 21.57
C PRO A 99 1.49 -16.22 22.74
N PRO A 100 0.62 -17.26 22.65
CA PRO A 100 0.58 -18.31 21.62
C PRO A 100 -0.23 -17.98 20.35
N LEU A 101 0.23 -18.53 19.22
CA LEU A 101 -0.46 -18.41 17.93
C LEU A 101 -1.55 -19.47 17.78
N HIS A 102 -2.79 -19.06 17.95
CA HIS A 102 -3.96 -19.91 17.69
C HIS A 102 -4.61 -19.57 16.35
N LEU A 103 -5.36 -20.53 15.78
CA LEU A 103 -5.99 -20.41 14.46
C LEU A 103 -6.87 -19.15 14.32
N LEU A 104 -7.57 -18.75 15.40
CA LEU A 104 -8.39 -17.55 15.44
C LEU A 104 -7.57 -16.27 15.23
N VAL A 105 -6.37 -16.19 15.83
CA VAL A 105 -5.48 -15.03 15.71
C VAL A 105 -4.94 -14.92 14.28
N VAL A 106 -4.56 -16.05 13.68
CA VAL A 106 -4.15 -16.11 12.28
C VAL A 106 -5.29 -15.68 11.35
N GLY A 107 -6.51 -16.19 11.58
CA GLY A 107 -7.68 -15.78 10.80
C GLY A 107 -7.98 -14.29 10.91
N ARG A 108 -7.84 -13.69 12.10
CA ARG A 108 -7.97 -12.25 12.30
C ARG A 108 -6.90 -11.47 11.54
N LEU A 109 -5.64 -11.92 11.56
CA LEU A 109 -4.56 -11.29 10.82
C LEU A 109 -4.84 -11.29 9.30
N VAL A 110 -5.31 -12.41 8.76
CA VAL A 110 -5.70 -12.52 7.35
C VAL A 110 -6.85 -11.55 7.03
N ALA A 111 -7.88 -11.47 7.88
CA ALA A 111 -8.98 -10.52 7.69
C ALA A 111 -8.48 -9.07 7.70
N VAL A 112 -7.60 -8.72 8.64
CA VAL A 112 -6.97 -7.41 8.72
C VAL A 112 -6.14 -7.11 7.47
N ALA A 113 -5.34 -8.06 6.97
CA ALA A 113 -4.56 -7.90 5.75
C ALA A 113 -5.44 -7.64 4.53
N VAL A 114 -6.53 -8.39 4.37
CA VAL A 114 -7.51 -8.21 3.28
C VAL A 114 -8.16 -6.83 3.37
N LEU A 115 -8.56 -6.39 4.57
CA LEU A 115 -9.15 -5.07 4.78
C LEU A 115 -8.15 -3.96 4.43
N HIS A 116 -6.90 -4.07 4.88
CA HIS A 116 -5.86 -3.10 4.59
C HIS A 116 -5.65 -2.94 3.08
N VAL A 117 -5.42 -4.06 2.39
CA VAL A 117 -5.16 -4.07 0.94
C VAL A 117 -6.38 -3.59 0.17
N GLY A 118 -7.58 -4.09 0.52
CA GLY A 118 -8.83 -3.69 -0.11
C GLY A 118 -9.12 -2.19 0.04
N LEU A 119 -8.95 -1.65 1.24
CA LEU A 119 -9.14 -0.22 1.51
C LEU A 119 -8.13 0.64 0.75
N SER A 120 -6.83 0.30 0.80
CA SER A 120 -5.80 1.04 0.07
C SER A 120 -6.04 1.03 -1.44
N LEU A 121 -6.41 -0.11 -2.02
CA LEU A 121 -6.69 -0.21 -3.45
C LEU A 121 -7.95 0.57 -3.83
N GLY A 122 -9.01 0.49 -3.02
CA GLY A 122 -10.24 1.25 -3.25
C GLY A 122 -10.00 2.76 -3.20
N VAL A 123 -9.28 3.24 -2.18
CA VAL A 123 -8.85 4.64 -2.08
C VAL A 123 -7.97 5.02 -3.26
N GLY A 124 -7.03 4.17 -3.65
CA GLY A 124 -6.16 4.40 -4.80
C GLY A 124 -6.92 4.61 -6.10
N VAL A 125 -7.87 3.73 -6.43
CA VAL A 125 -8.72 3.90 -7.62
C VAL A 125 -9.53 5.20 -7.54
N THR A 126 -10.05 5.54 -6.35
CA THR A 126 -10.83 6.76 -6.12
C THR A 126 -9.99 8.01 -6.30
N VAL A 127 -8.75 8.00 -5.80
CA VAL A 127 -7.79 9.10 -5.95
C VAL A 127 -7.43 9.31 -7.42
N LEU A 128 -7.15 8.23 -8.16
CA LEU A 128 -6.85 8.32 -9.59
C LEU A 128 -8.03 8.89 -10.38
N GLY A 129 -9.25 8.43 -10.11
CA GLY A 129 -10.46 8.97 -10.73
C GLY A 129 -10.70 10.44 -10.39
N THR A 130 -10.52 10.82 -9.13
CA THR A 130 -10.62 12.22 -8.67
C THR A 130 -9.60 13.11 -9.38
N GLY A 131 -8.37 12.64 -9.60
CA GLY A 131 -7.36 13.43 -10.32
C GLY A 131 -7.76 13.77 -11.75
N VAL A 132 -8.39 12.84 -12.45
CA VAL A 132 -8.95 13.08 -13.79
C VAL A 132 -10.10 14.09 -13.73
N LEU A 133 -11.03 13.94 -12.80
CA LEU A 133 -12.16 14.87 -12.63
C LEU A 133 -11.69 16.28 -12.25
N LEU A 134 -10.65 16.37 -11.42
CA LEU A 134 -10.08 17.64 -11.00
C LEU A 134 -9.43 18.36 -12.18
N PHE A 135 -8.74 17.62 -13.05
CA PHE A 135 -8.12 18.19 -14.23
C PHE A 135 -9.16 18.75 -15.18
N ASP A 136 -10.15 17.95 -15.58
CA ASP A 136 -11.29 18.35 -16.43
C ASP A 136 -11.99 19.61 -15.90
N ARG A 137 -12.21 19.69 -14.58
CA ARG A 137 -12.85 20.85 -13.95
C ARG A 137 -12.00 22.12 -13.94
N MET A 138 -10.66 21.99 -14.00
CA MET A 138 -9.72 23.12 -14.00
C MET A 138 -9.41 23.64 -15.40
N THR A 139 -9.64 22.85 -16.45
CA THR A 139 -9.36 23.19 -17.85
C THR A 139 -10.61 23.14 -18.73
N PRO A 140 -11.69 23.87 -18.37
CA PRO A 140 -12.93 23.82 -19.13
C PRO A 140 -12.70 24.24 -20.59
N GLY A 141 -13.15 23.38 -21.52
CA GLY A 141 -13.08 23.63 -22.97
C GLY A 141 -11.99 22.87 -23.71
N ILE A 142 -11.18 22.07 -23.01
CA ILE A 142 -10.25 21.09 -23.60
C ILE A 142 -10.75 19.69 -23.23
N ASP A 143 -10.56 18.70 -24.11
CA ASP A 143 -10.75 17.29 -23.76
C ASP A 143 -9.37 16.69 -23.47
N GLU A 144 -8.96 16.73 -22.21
CA GLU A 144 -7.60 16.40 -21.80
C GLU A 144 -7.29 14.92 -22.03
N LEU A 145 -8.29 14.05 -21.85
CA LEU A 145 -8.12 12.63 -22.10
C LEU A 145 -7.96 12.37 -23.59
N ALA A 146 -8.72 13.07 -24.45
CA ALA A 146 -8.49 13.01 -25.89
C ALA A 146 -7.12 13.57 -26.29
N GLU A 147 -6.66 14.65 -25.67
CA GLU A 147 -5.33 15.20 -25.91
C GLU A 147 -4.22 14.20 -25.54
N VAL A 148 -4.34 13.52 -24.39
CA VAL A 148 -3.41 12.44 -24.00
C VAL A 148 -3.44 11.30 -25.02
N ARG A 149 -4.62 10.88 -25.50
CA ARG A 149 -4.76 9.85 -26.55
C ARG A 149 -4.15 10.27 -27.89
N LYS A 150 -4.11 11.57 -28.19
CA LYS A 150 -3.46 12.10 -29.40
C LYS A 150 -1.94 12.26 -29.24
N GLY A 151 -1.38 11.94 -28.08
CA GLY A 151 0.06 12.06 -27.83
C GLY A 151 0.50 13.40 -27.26
N ASN A 152 -0.41 14.21 -26.73
CA ASN A 152 -0.07 15.50 -26.14
C ASN A 152 0.65 15.32 -24.78
N VAL A 153 1.98 15.38 -24.81
CA VAL A 153 2.84 15.21 -23.63
C VAL A 153 2.61 16.30 -22.58
N ALA A 154 2.25 17.52 -22.99
CA ALA A 154 2.00 18.62 -22.05
C ALA A 154 0.78 18.32 -21.16
N ALA A 155 -0.34 17.88 -21.77
CA ALA A 155 -1.52 17.44 -21.04
C ALA A 155 -1.21 16.26 -20.10
N ALA A 156 -0.44 15.28 -20.60
CA ALA A 156 -0.04 14.12 -19.81
C ALA A 156 0.83 14.48 -18.60
N LEU A 157 1.76 15.43 -18.73
CA LEU A 157 2.61 15.89 -17.63
C LEU A 157 1.78 16.50 -16.50
N ILE A 158 0.83 17.38 -16.84
CA ILE A 158 -0.03 18.02 -15.84
C ILE A 158 -0.89 16.97 -15.14
N LEU A 159 -1.56 16.09 -15.90
CA LEU A 159 -2.37 15.03 -15.31
C LEU A 159 -1.52 14.10 -14.42
N SER A 160 -0.34 13.71 -14.87
CA SER A 160 0.58 12.88 -14.09
C SER A 160 0.99 13.54 -12.77
N ALA A 161 1.28 14.84 -12.79
CA ALA A 161 1.60 15.60 -11.59
C ALA A 161 0.41 15.67 -10.62
N ILE A 162 -0.80 15.90 -11.12
CA ILE A 162 -2.03 15.90 -10.30
C ILE A 162 -2.22 14.55 -9.61
N LEU A 163 -2.11 13.43 -10.34
CA LEU A 163 -2.26 12.09 -9.77
C LEU A 163 -1.24 11.84 -8.66
N LEU A 164 0.02 12.20 -8.90
CA LEU A 164 1.10 12.01 -7.93
C LEU A 164 0.90 12.85 -6.67
N VAL A 165 0.55 14.13 -6.83
CA VAL A 165 0.28 15.04 -5.70
C VAL A 165 -0.89 14.52 -4.86
N LEU A 166 -1.99 14.10 -5.50
CA LEU A 166 -3.13 13.55 -4.76
C LEU A 166 -2.76 12.28 -4.00
N ALA A 167 -1.98 11.37 -4.60
CA ALA A 167 -1.52 10.18 -3.91
C ALA A 167 -0.64 10.49 -2.70
N LEU A 168 0.35 11.37 -2.87
CA LEU A 168 1.25 11.78 -1.79
C LEU A 168 0.52 12.46 -0.64
N LEU A 169 -0.46 13.33 -0.93
CA LEU A 169 -1.20 14.06 0.09
C LEU A 169 -2.29 13.20 0.76
N THR A 170 -2.81 12.19 0.07
CA THR A 170 -3.81 11.27 0.63
C THR A 170 -3.16 10.16 1.48
N ALA A 171 -1.93 9.77 1.15
CA ALA A 171 -1.21 8.67 1.79
C ALA A 171 -1.16 8.74 3.33
N PRO A 172 -0.84 9.87 3.98
CA PRO A 172 -0.82 9.94 5.45
C PRO A 172 -2.19 9.71 6.09
N GLY A 173 -3.26 10.26 5.49
CA GLY A 173 -4.62 10.05 5.98
C GLY A 173 -5.08 8.60 5.84
N LEU A 174 -4.73 7.98 4.71
CA LEU A 174 -4.96 6.55 4.49
C LEU A 174 -4.19 5.70 5.51
N GLN A 175 -2.91 6.00 5.76
CA GLN A 175 -2.11 5.30 6.76
C GLN A 175 -2.73 5.39 8.16
N ALA A 176 -3.20 6.58 8.57
CA ALA A 176 -3.87 6.75 9.85
C ALA A 176 -5.15 5.91 9.96
N ALA A 177 -5.96 5.86 8.90
CA ALA A 177 -7.18 5.04 8.86
C ALA A 177 -6.87 3.54 8.96
N LEU A 178 -5.85 3.08 8.23
CA LEU A 178 -5.38 1.70 8.24
C LEU A 178 -4.88 1.29 9.63
N ASN A 179 -4.02 2.11 10.24
CA ASN A 179 -3.49 1.85 11.58
C ASN A 179 -4.60 1.77 12.64
N GLY A 180 -5.70 2.51 12.48
CA GLY A 180 -6.87 2.41 13.35
C GLY A 180 -7.57 1.04 13.32
N LEU A 181 -7.33 0.24 12.28
CA LEU A 181 -7.82 -1.14 12.18
C LEU A 181 -6.90 -2.15 12.87
N ILE A 182 -5.69 -1.76 13.25
CA ILE A 182 -4.78 -2.61 14.02
C ILE A 182 -5.35 -2.72 15.44
N PRO A 183 -5.64 -3.93 15.92
CA PRO A 183 -6.12 -4.11 17.27
C PRO A 183 -4.97 -3.97 18.25
N PHE A 184 -4.79 -2.78 18.80
CA PHE A 184 -3.82 -2.57 19.86
C PHE A 184 -4.17 -3.44 21.08
N PRO A 185 -3.18 -4.09 21.72
CA PRO A 185 -3.40 -4.69 23.02
C PRO A 185 -3.85 -3.60 23.99
N GLN A 186 -5.05 -3.77 24.57
CA GLN A 186 -5.55 -2.82 25.58
C GLN A 186 -4.67 -2.97 26.83
N LEU A 187 -4.14 -1.84 27.30
CA LEU A 187 -3.41 -1.84 28.55
C LEU A 187 -4.36 -2.22 29.69
N PRO A 188 -3.92 -3.03 30.68
CA PRO A 188 -4.71 -3.30 31.87
C PRO A 188 -5.20 -2.00 32.51
N GLU A 189 -6.46 -1.96 32.93
CA GLU A 189 -7.03 -0.79 33.61
C GLU A 189 -6.13 -0.41 34.80
N GLY A 190 -5.67 0.86 34.84
CA GLY A 190 -4.83 1.40 35.92
C GLY A 190 -3.35 1.64 35.60
N THR A 191 -2.84 1.31 34.40
CA THR A 191 -1.45 1.63 34.01
C THR A 191 -1.27 2.99 33.36
N LEU A 192 -2.34 3.74 33.12
CA LEU A 192 -2.26 5.14 32.68
C LEU A 192 -1.94 6.03 33.89
N ARG A 193 -0.67 6.10 34.29
CA ARG A 193 -0.17 7.17 35.15
C ARG A 193 0.38 8.28 34.26
N ALA A 194 -0.16 9.49 34.39
CA ALA A 194 0.45 10.67 33.77
C ALA A 194 1.90 10.81 34.31
N PRO A 195 2.87 11.18 33.46
CA PRO A 195 4.20 11.54 33.94
C PRO A 195 4.05 12.74 34.90
N ALA A 196 4.67 12.61 36.08
CA ALA A 196 4.71 13.65 37.10
C ALA A 196 5.61 14.82 36.68
#